data_AF-A0A6N9V830-F1
#
_entry.id   AF-A0A6N9V830-F1
#
_cell.length_a   1.000
_cell.length_b   1.000
_cell.length_c   1.000
_cell.angle_alpha   90.00
_cell.angle_beta   90.00
_cell.angle_gamma   90.00
#
_symmetry.space_group_name_H-M   'P 1'
#
loop_
_entity.id
_entity.type
_entity.pdbx_description
1 polymer ?
#
loop_
_entity_poly.entity_id
_entity_poly.type
_entity_poly.pdbx_seq_one_letter_code
_entity_poly.pdbx_strand_id
1 'polypeptide(L)' 'TRVRLDDVYREGMTEVTAADIASARRMGCTIKLLAICERAADGESVTARVHPAMIPLSHPLASVREA' A
#
# COMPACT_ATOMS: atom_id res chain seq x y z
N THR A 1 -15.26 5.49 15.52
CA THR A 1 -15.82 5.31 14.16
C THR A 1 -15.73 3.85 13.77
N ARG A 2 -16.84 3.23 13.37
CA ARG A 2 -16.88 1.83 12.91
C ARG A 2 -16.68 1.82 11.40
N VAL A 3 -15.70 1.08 10.91
CA VAL A 3 -15.40 0.90 9.47
C VAL A 3 -15.87 -0.49 9.05
N ARG A 4 -16.65 -0.57 7.96
CA ARG A 4 -17.12 -1.80 7.34
C ARG A 4 -16.26 -2.16 6.13
N LEU A 5 -16.44 -3.37 5.62
CA LEU A 5 -15.72 -3.84 4.45
C LEU A 5 -15.95 -2.90 3.26
N ASP A 6 -17.20 -2.52 2.99
CA ASP A 6 -17.59 -1.66 1.86
C ASP A 6 -17.03 -0.24 1.93
N ASP A 7 -16.57 0.20 3.12
CA ASP A 7 -15.97 1.53 3.32
C ASP A 7 -14.48 1.58 2.91
N VAL A 8 -13.89 0.44 2.54
CA VAL A 8 -12.46 0.31 2.24
C VAL A 8 -12.26 0.22 0.72
N TYR A 9 -11.51 1.17 0.15
CA TYR A 9 -11.05 1.07 -1.24
C TYR A 9 -10.11 -0.13 -1.38
N ARG A 10 -10.29 -0.95 -2.44
CA ARG A 10 -9.48 -2.14 -2.66
C ARG A 10 -9.05 -2.25 -4.11
N GLU A 11 -7.76 -2.47 -4.28
CA GLU A 11 -7.12 -2.84 -5.53
C GLU A 11 -6.16 -4.00 -5.25
N GLY A 12 -6.22 -5.04 -6.08
CA GLY A 12 -5.32 -6.18 -6.01
C GLY A 12 -3.95 -5.88 -6.62
N MET A 13 -3.10 -6.91 -6.70
CA MET A 13 -1.78 -6.81 -7.33
C MET A 13 -1.66 -7.62 -8.64
N THR A 14 -2.80 -8.05 -9.22
CA THR A 14 -2.82 -8.88 -10.45
C THR A 14 -2.27 -8.16 -11.68
N GLU A 15 -2.43 -6.84 -11.74
CA GLU A 15 -1.93 -6.01 -12.84
C GLU A 15 -0.47 -5.58 -12.65
N VAL A 16 0.17 -5.89 -11.51
CA VAL A 16 1.57 -5.54 -11.27
C VAL A 16 2.47 -6.49 -12.06
N THR A 17 3.23 -5.93 -13.00
CA THR A 17 4.09 -6.71 -13.89
C THR A 17 5.54 -6.80 -13.40
N ALA A 18 6.30 -7.74 -13.98
CA ALA A 18 7.74 -7.80 -13.77
C ALA A 18 8.47 -6.52 -14.23
N ALA A 19 7.94 -5.84 -15.26
CA ALA A 19 8.49 -4.57 -15.74
C ALA A 19 8.32 -3.46 -14.70
N ASP A 20 7.17 -3.39 -14.02
CA ASP A 20 6.91 -2.44 -12.94
C ASP A 20 7.87 -2.68 -11.77
N ILE A 21 8.07 -3.94 -11.37
CA ILE A 21 9.01 -4.32 -10.30
C ILE A 21 10.44 -3.91 -10.67
N ALA A 22 10.86 -4.16 -11.91
CA ALA A 22 12.18 -3.75 -12.39
C ALA A 22 12.32 -2.21 -12.41
N SER A 23 11.27 -1.49 -12.78
CA SER A 23 11.24 -0.02 -12.75
C SER A 23 11.34 0.53 -11.34
N ALA A 24 10.54 0.00 -10.41
CA ALA A 24 10.60 0.39 -9.00
C ALA A 24 12.00 0.18 -8.42
N ARG A 25 12.67 -0.93 -8.75
CA ARG A 25 14.07 -1.19 -8.32
C ARG A 25 15.04 -0.14 -8.83
N ARG A 26 14.92 0.30 -10.10
CA ARG A 26 15.75 1.38 -10.66
C ARG A 26 15.52 2.72 -9.96
N MET A 27 14.31 2.94 -9.43
CA MET A 27 13.96 4.11 -8.63
C MET A 27 14.36 4.00 -7.15
N GLY A 28 15.03 2.91 -6.73
CA GLY A 28 15.38 2.69 -5.33
C GLY A 28 14.18 2.31 -4.45
N CYS A 29 13.14 1.73 -5.04
CA CYS A 29 11.90 1.32 -4.40
C CYS A 29 11.61 -0.18 -4.61
N THR A 30 10.64 -0.68 -3.86
CA THR A 30 9.96 -1.96 -4.10
C THR A 30 8.46 -1.76 -4.13
N ILE A 31 7.72 -2.66 -4.77
CA ILE A 31 6.25 -2.64 -4.77
C ILE A 31 5.75 -3.56 -3.66
N LYS A 32 4.80 -3.09 -2.85
CA LYS A 32 4.10 -3.88 -1.82
C LYS A 32 2.61 -3.60 -1.88
N LEU A 33 1.79 -4.61 -1.56
CA LEU A 33 0.38 -4.43 -1.32
C LEU A 33 0.19 -3.92 0.12
N LEU A 34 -0.21 -2.66 0.28
CA LEU A 34 -0.32 -2.02 1.59
C LEU A 34 -1.78 -1.81 1.96
N ALA A 35 -2.12 -2.12 3.22
CA ALA A 35 -3.30 -1.61 3.88
C ALA A 35 -2.94 -0.32 4.64
N ILE A 36 -3.59 0.78 4.30
CA ILE A 36 -3.35 2.09 4.90
C ILE A 36 -4.65 2.58 5.53
N CYS A 37 -4.58 2.91 6.81
CA CYS A 37 -5.66 3.52 7.56
C CYS A 37 -5.18 4.86 8.13
N GLU A 38 -5.83 5.95 7.73
CA GLU A 38 -5.47 7.30 8.15
C GLU A 38 -6.67 7.94 8.86
N ARG A 39 -6.40 8.65 9.96
CA ARG A 39 -7.41 9.52 10.56
C ARG A 39 -7.49 10.78 9.71
N ALA A 40 -8.69 11.19 9.34
CA ALA A 40 -8.88 12.43 8.60
C ALA A 40 -8.53 13.65 9.48
N ALA A 41 -8.31 14.79 8.82
CA ALA A 41 -7.94 16.03 9.49
C ALA A 41 -9.01 16.55 10.46
N ASP A 42 -10.28 16.14 10.28
CA ASP A 42 -11.38 16.44 11.20
C ASP A 42 -11.27 15.72 12.55
N GLY A 43 -10.38 14.72 12.67
CA GLY A 43 -10.18 13.92 13.88
C GLY A 43 -11.26 12.88 14.15
N GLU A 44 -12.37 12.87 13.40
CA GLU A 44 -13.55 12.05 13.65
C GLU A 44 -13.70 10.91 12.64
N SER A 45 -13.24 11.12 11.40
CA SER A 45 -13.35 10.13 10.32
C SER A 45 -12.04 9.37 10.09
N VAL A 46 -12.17 8.17 9.51
CA VAL A 46 -11.05 7.28 9.16
C VAL A 46 -11.21 6.89 7.71
N THR A 47 -10.14 7.03 6.93
CA THR A 47 -10.04 6.48 5.59
C THR A 47 -9.28 5.16 5.65
N ALA A 48 -9.70 4.19 4.85
CA ALA A 48 -9.07 2.88 4.77
C ALA A 48 -8.95 2.47 3.30
N ARG A 49 -7.76 2.04 2.90
CA ARG A 49 -7.48 1.61 1.53
C ARG A 49 -6.48 0.47 1.49
N VAL A 50 -6.62 -0.41 0.50
CA VAL A 50 -5.66 -1.46 0.17
C VAL A 50 -5.31 -1.34 -1.30
N HIS A 51 -4.04 -1.14 -1.62
CA HIS A 51 -3.57 -1.09 -3.01
C HIS A 51 -2.05 -1.31 -3.12
N PRO A 52 -1.54 -1.67 -4.31
CA PRO A 52 -0.10 -1.67 -4.57
C PRO A 52 0.50 -0.27 -4.38
N ALA A 53 1.67 -0.20 -3.75
CA ALA A 53 2.40 1.04 -3.53
C ALA A 53 3.90 0.83 -3.72
N MET A 54 4.59 1.84 -4.28
CA MET A 54 6.05 1.90 -4.29
C MET A 54 6.55 2.44 -2.95
N ILE A 55 7.41 1.67 -2.28
CA ILE A 55 8.03 2.07 -1.02
C ILE A 55 9.55 2.13 -1.20
N PRO A 56 10.24 3.18 -0.71
CA PRO A 56 11.70 3.23 -0.72
C PRO A 56 12.33 2.02 -0.04
N LEU A 57 13.47 1.54 -0.57
CA LEU A 57 14.17 0.37 -0.02
C LEU A 57 14.68 0.59 1.41
N SER A 58 14.84 1.84 1.86
CA SER A 58 15.18 2.19 3.24
C SER A 58 14.01 2.09 4.21
N HIS A 59 12.78 2.03 3.72
CA HIS A 59 11.59 1.97 4.58
C HIS A 59 11.48 0.58 5.23
N PRO A 60 11.13 0.46 6.52
CA PRO A 60 11.06 -0.84 7.21
C PRO A 60 10.17 -1.87 6.51
N LEU A 61 9.03 -1.44 5.96
CA LEU A 61 8.12 -2.34 5.22
C LEU A 61 8.71 -2.90 3.91
N ALA A 62 9.77 -2.30 3.37
CA ALA A 62 10.41 -2.81 2.16
C ALA A 62 11.12 -4.16 2.40
N SER A 63 11.59 -4.43 3.62
CA SER A 63 12.35 -5.63 3.96
C SER A 63 11.48 -6.86 4.29
N VAL A 64 10.18 -6.65 4.55
CA VAL A 64 9.23 -7.74 4.85
C VAL A 64 8.96 -8.56 3.59
N ARG A 65 9.17 -9.89 3.63
CA ARG A 65 9.03 -10.76 2.44
C ARG A 65 7.91 -11.78 2.57
N GLU A 66 7.98 -12.64 3.57
CA GLU A 66 7.01 -13.73 3.78
C GLU A 66 6.39 -13.63 5.16
N ALA A 67 5.13 -14.05 5.25
CA ALA A 67 4.31 -14.17 6.45
C ALA A 67 3.38 -15.37 6.29
#